data_AF-A0A381QBJ0-F1
#
_entry.id   AF-A0A381QBJ0-F1
#
_cell.length_a   1.000
_cell.length_b   1.000
_cell.length_c   1.000
_cell.angle_alpha   90.00
_cell.angle_beta   90.00
_cell.angle_gamma   90.00
#
_symmetry.space_group_name_H-M   'P 1'
#
loop_
_entity.id
_entity.type
_entity.pdbx_description
1 polymer ?
#
loop_
_entity_poly.entity_id
_entity_poly.type
_entity_poly.pdbx_seq_one_letter_code
_entity_poly.pdbx_strand_id
1 'polypeptide(L)'
;MVYIVPSMGASAVLLFAVPHSALGQLWNVIGGHLISAAIGVACYQWLPSNGIAAGASVGLAIGAMYYTRCIHPPGGATALAAVIGGPNIHALGYQ
;
A
#
# COMPACT_ATOMS: atom_id res chain seq x y z
N MET A 1 -5.09 22.43 5.11
CA MET A 1 -5.16 20.99 5.41
C MET A 1 -3.81 20.37 5.03
N VAL A 2 -3.10 19.74 5.96
CA VAL A 2 -1.85 19.02 5.67
C VAL A 2 -2.22 17.55 5.45
N TYR A 3 -1.88 17.00 4.28
CA TYR A 3 -2.06 15.59 3.98
C TYR A 3 -0.79 14.82 4.36
N ILE A 4 -0.92 13.83 5.23
CA ILE A 4 0.17 12.94 5.63
C ILE A 4 -0.04 11.58 4.98
N VAL A 5 0.97 11.08 4.27
CA VAL A 5 0.98 9.75 3.65
C VAL A 5 2.13 8.95 4.28
N PRO A 6 1.87 8.14 5.33
CA PRO A 6 2.92 7.45 6.09
C PRO A 6 3.82 6.56 5.22
N SER A 7 3.23 5.94 4.20
CA SER A 7 3.92 5.10 3.23
C SER A 7 4.99 5.87 2.41
N MET A 8 4.77 7.15 2.14
CA MET A 8 5.77 7.99 1.45
C MET A 8 6.95 8.34 2.37
N GLY A 9 6.72 8.50 3.67
CA GLY A 9 7.79 8.67 4.65
C GLY A 9 8.72 7.46 4.70
N ALA A 10 8.16 6.25 4.76
CA ALA A 10 8.96 5.02 4.74
C ALA A 10 9.69 4.82 3.40
N SER A 11 9.07 5.19 2.27
CA SER A 11 9.71 5.16 0.95
C SER A 11 10.88 6.14 0.86
N ALA A 12 10.74 7.33 1.44
CA ALA A 12 11.81 8.32 1.51
C ALA A 12 13.03 7.79 2.29
N VAL A 13 12.81 7.04 3.38
CA VAL A 13 13.92 6.38 4.09
C VAL A 13 14.64 5.39 3.18
N LEU A 14 13.92 4.53 2.46
CA LEU A 14 14.56 3.56 1.55
C LEU A 14 15.29 4.23 0.40
N LEU A 15 14.73 5.29 -0.17
CA LEU A 15 15.30 5.96 -1.35
C LEU A 15 16.47 6.89 -1.00
N PHE A 16 16.40 7.61 0.12
CA PHE A 16 17.38 8.64 0.46
C PHE A 16 18.38 8.20 1.52
N ALA A 17 17.98 7.39 2.50
CA ALA A 17 18.89 6.93 3.54
C ALA A 17 19.68 5.68 3.10
N VAL A 18 19.13 4.86 2.19
CA VAL A 18 19.78 3.63 1.70
C VAL A 18 19.68 3.54 0.16
N PRO A 19 20.30 4.47 -0.59
CA PRO A 19 20.10 4.60 -2.04
C PRO A 19 20.56 3.40 -2.87
N HIS A 20 21.44 2.55 -2.34
CA HIS A 20 21.91 1.32 -2.99
C HIS A 20 21.07 0.08 -2.63
N SER A 21 19.95 0.28 -1.94
CA SER A 21 19.01 -0.77 -1.58
C SER A 21 18.43 -1.45 -2.83
N ALA A 22 18.49 -2.78 -2.86
CA ALA A 22 17.77 -3.57 -3.86
C ALA A 22 16.25 -3.35 -3.81
N LEU A 23 15.71 -2.96 -2.64
CA LEU A 23 14.29 -2.65 -2.46
C LEU A 23 13.92 -1.24 -2.97
N GLY A 24 14.89 -0.34 -3.15
CA GLY A 24 14.68 1.02 -3.65
C GLY A 24 14.63 1.13 -5.17
N GLN A 25 14.73 0.02 -5.91
CA GLN A 25 14.63 0.02 -7.36
C GLN A 25 13.28 0.57 -7.84
N LEU A 26 13.29 1.25 -8.99
CA LEU A 26 12.12 1.92 -9.55
C LEU A 26 10.88 1.02 -9.62
N TRP A 27 11.06 -0.24 -10.05
CA TRP A 27 9.96 -1.20 -10.17
C TRP A 27 9.35 -1.57 -8.82
N ASN A 28 10.16 -1.70 -7.77
CA ASN A 28 9.67 -2.01 -6.43
C ASN A 28 8.81 -0.87 -5.92
N VAL A 29 9.27 0.38 -6.06
CA VAL A 29 8.51 1.55 -5.62
C VAL A 29 7.20 1.67 -6.38
N ILE A 30 7.25 1.79 -7.71
CA ILE A 30 6.05 2.03 -8.53
C ILE A 30 5.11 0.82 -8.47
N GLY A 31 5.62 -0.37 -8.76
CA GLY A 31 4.84 -1.60 -8.77
C GLY A 31 4.28 -1.92 -7.38
N GLY A 32 5.10 -1.76 -6.33
CA GLY A 32 4.69 -2.04 -4.96
C GLY A 32 3.57 -1.13 -4.47
N HIS A 33 3.61 0.17 -4.75
CA HIS A 33 2.49 1.07 -4.41
C HIS A 33 1.23 0.81 -5.24
N LEU A 34 1.36 0.62 -6.56
CA LEU A 34 0.21 0.40 -7.44
C LEU A 34 -0.52 -0.90 -7.12
N ILE A 35 0.21 -2.01 -6.98
CA ILE A 35 -0.35 -3.32 -6.65
C ILE A 35 -0.99 -3.28 -5.26
N SER A 36 -0.32 -2.67 -4.29
CA SER A 36 -0.85 -2.55 -2.93
C SER A 36 -2.11 -1.70 -2.88
N ALA A 37 -2.18 -0.59 -3.61
CA ALA A 37 -3.37 0.25 -3.69
C ALA A 37 -4.54 -0.50 -4.33
N ALA A 38 -4.31 -1.19 -5.45
CA ALA A 38 -5.33 -1.97 -6.14
C ALA A 38 -5.90 -3.08 -5.24
N ILE A 39 -5.02 -3.81 -4.54
CA ILE A 39 -5.42 -4.88 -3.64
C ILE A 39 -6.15 -4.33 -2.41
N GLY A 40 -5.67 -3.23 -1.83
CA GLY A 40 -6.34 -2.57 -0.71
C GLY A 40 -7.78 -2.15 -1.05
N VAL A 41 -7.98 -1.52 -2.21
CA VAL A 41 -9.30 -1.10 -2.68
C VAL A 41 -10.20 -2.30 -3.01
N ALA A 42 -9.64 -3.38 -3.58
CA ALA A 42 -10.38 -4.60 -3.84
C ALA A 42 -10.82 -5.30 -2.54
N CYS A 43 -9.93 -5.38 -1.54
CA CYS A 43 -10.24 -5.93 -0.23
C CYS A 43 -11.31 -5.11 0.49
N TYR A 44 -11.22 -3.79 0.45
CA TYR A 44 -12.24 -2.93 1.06
C TYR A 44 -13.63 -3.17 0.45
N GLN A 45 -13.74 -3.26 -0.88
CA GLN A 45 -15.03 -3.45 -1.57
C GLN A 45 -15.62 -4.85 -1.41
N TRP A 46 -14.78 -5.89 -1.29
CA TRP A 46 -15.27 -7.28 -1.31
C TRP A 46 -15.33 -7.95 0.06
N LEU A 47 -14.60 -7.44 1.06
CA LEU A 47 -14.64 -8.03 2.40
C LEU A 47 -15.59 -7.26 3.32
N PRO A 48 -16.47 -7.96 4.05
CA PRO A 48 -17.54 -7.34 4.82
C PRO A 48 -17.08 -6.71 6.15
N SER A 49 -15.85 -6.94 6.61
CA SER A 49 -15.36 -6.38 7.86
C SER A 49 -14.01 -5.70 7.69
N ASN A 50 -13.90 -4.45 8.17
CA ASN A 50 -12.67 -3.65 8.05
C ASN A 50 -11.47 -4.34 8.69
N GLY A 51 -11.66 -5.10 9.77
CA GLY A 51 -10.58 -5.84 10.42
C GLY A 51 -10.01 -6.95 9.53
N ILE A 52 -10.88 -7.76 8.91
CA ILE A 52 -10.45 -8.83 8.01
C ILE A 52 -9.93 -8.23 6.70
N ALA A 53 -10.59 -7.20 6.16
CA ALA A 53 -10.14 -6.48 4.97
C ALA A 53 -8.75 -5.88 5.16
N ALA A 54 -8.45 -5.32 6.34
CA ALA A 54 -7.15 -4.75 6.65
C ALA A 54 -6.06 -5.83 6.65
N GLY A 55 -6.26 -6.93 7.36
CA GLY A 55 -5.32 -8.05 7.38
C GLY A 55 -5.13 -8.69 6.01
N ALA A 56 -6.23 -8.95 5.30
CA ALA A 56 -6.22 -9.54 3.98
C ALA A 56 -5.52 -8.64 2.94
N SER A 57 -5.78 -7.33 2.97
CA SER A 57 -5.17 -6.39 2.03
C SER A 57 -3.64 -6.40 2.10
N VAL A 58 -3.08 -6.39 3.32
CA VAL A 58 -1.63 -6.40 3.53
C VAL A 58 -1.05 -7.74 3.10
N GLY A 59 -1.66 -8.86 3.51
CA GLY A 59 -1.18 -10.20 3.16
C GLY A 59 -1.21 -10.46 1.65
N LEU A 60 -2.33 -10.14 0.99
CA LEU A 60 -2.48 -10.28 -0.46
C LEU A 60 -1.55 -9.32 -1.21
N ALA A 61 -1.37 -8.09 -0.75
CA ALA A 61 -0.45 -7.14 -1.36
C ALA A 61 1.00 -7.64 -1.31
N ILE A 62 1.44 -8.18 -0.16
CA ILE A 62 2.76 -8.79 -0.02
C ILE A 62 2.91 -9.99 -0.95
N GLY A 63 1.93 -10.88 -0.99
CA GLY A 63 1.94 -12.05 -1.89
C GLY A 63 2.01 -11.66 -3.37
N ALA A 64 1.22 -10.66 -3.78
CA ALA A 64 1.24 -10.15 -5.15
C ALA A 64 2.58 -9.48 -5.49
N MET A 65 3.11 -8.62 -4.61
CA MET A 65 4.42 -8.00 -4.79
C MET A 65 5.56 -9.03 -4.87
N TYR A 66 5.47 -10.12 -4.10
CA TYR A 66 6.40 -11.23 -4.18
C TYR A 66 6.35 -11.88 -5.56
N TYR A 67 5.15 -12.16 -6.08
CA TYR A 67 4.97 -12.79 -7.38
C TYR A 67 5.43 -11.90 -8.55
N THR A 68 5.14 -10.60 -8.51
CA THR A 68 5.55 -9.61 -9.52
C THR A 68 6.98 -9.09 -9.32
N ARG A 69 7.69 -9.62 -8.32
CA ARG A 69 9.08 -9.25 -7.97
C ARG A 69 9.25 -7.75 -7.73
N CYS A 70 8.27 -7.12 -7.11
CA CYS A 70 8.26 -5.69 -6.81
C CYS A 70 8.09 -5.41 -5.31
N ILE A 71 8.71 -6.22 -4.45
CA ILE A 71 8.57 -6.06 -2.99
C ILE A 71 9.06 -4.68 -2.58
N HIS A 72 8.11 -3.88 -2.08
CA HIS A 72 8.36 -2.58 -1.49
C HIS A 72 7.59 -2.53 -0.17
N PRO A 73 8.28 -2.74 0.97
CA PRO A 73 7.63 -2.79 2.29
C PRO A 73 6.69 -1.60 2.58
N PRO A 74 7.00 -0.35 2.16
CA PRO A 74 6.05 0.76 2.30
C PRO A 74 4.70 0.54 1.60
N GLY A 75 4.67 -0.25 0.51
CA GLY A 75 3.45 -0.66 -0.19
C GLY A 75 2.41 -1.30 0.74
N GLY A 76 2.82 -2.09 1.73
CA GLY A 76 1.90 -2.66 2.72
C GLY A 76 1.10 -1.59 3.48
N ALA A 77 1.74 -0.47 3.83
CA ALA A 77 1.05 0.67 4.44
C ALA A 77 0.12 1.39 3.45
N THR A 78 0.41 1.34 2.14
CA THR A 78 -0.51 1.83 1.10
C THR A 78 -1.76 0.96 1.00
N ALA A 79 -1.62 -0.37 1.00
CA ALA A 79 -2.76 -1.29 1.01
C ALA A 79 -3.65 -1.08 2.23
N LEU A 80 -3.03 -0.98 3.41
CA LEU A 80 -3.73 -0.74 4.66
C LEU A 80 -4.46 0.62 4.68
N ALA A 81 -3.81 1.67 4.16
CA ALA A 81 -4.40 3.00 4.06
C ALA A 81 -5.64 3.03 3.16
N ALA A 82 -5.72 2.18 2.13
CA ALA A 82 -6.90 2.07 1.28
C ALA A 82 -8.10 1.43 2.00
N VAL A 83 -7.87 0.60 3.03
CA VAL A 83 -8.94 -0.06 3.80
C VAL A 83 -9.36 0.76 5.02
N ILE A 84 -8.40 1.35 5.73
CA ILE A 84 -8.65 2.04 7.01
C ILE A 84 -8.84 3.55 6.79
N GLY A 85 -8.35 4.08 5.69
CA GLY A 85 -8.23 5.51 5.55
C GLY A 85 -9.60 6.20 5.55
N GLY A 86 -9.62 7.33 6.24
CA GLY A 86 -10.84 7.94 6.79
C GLY A 86 -11.87 8.43 5.78
N PRO A 87 -12.90 9.15 6.24
CA PRO A 87 -14.09 9.52 5.46
C PRO A 87 -13.81 10.23 4.12
N ASN A 88 -12.63 10.83 3.92
CA ASN A 88 -12.21 11.44 2.65
C ASN A 88 -11.97 10.42 1.52
N ILE A 89 -11.69 9.15 1.82
CA ILE A 89 -11.45 8.10 0.82
C ILE A 89 -12.78 7.43 0.45
N HIS A 90 -13.66 7.21 1.45
CA HIS A 90 -15.04 6.78 1.22
C HIS A 90 -15.84 7.84 0.43
N ALA A 91 -15.53 9.14 0.62
CA ALA A 91 -16.13 10.24 -0.14
C ALA A 91 -15.74 10.29 -1.63
N LEU A 92 -14.72 9.53 -2.08
CA LEU A 92 -14.39 9.38 -3.50
C LEU A 92 -15.33 8.39 -4.24
N GLY A 93 -16.36 7.87 -3.56
CA GLY A 93 -17.39 7.00 -4.14
C GLY A 93 -17.16 5.50 -3.93
N TYR A 94 -16.10 5.12 -3.20
CA TYR A 94 -15.84 3.74 -2.79
C TYR A 94 -16.58 3.45 -1.47
N GLN A 95 -17.90 3.22 -1.56
CA GLN A 95 -18.72 2.78 -0.43
C GLN A 95 -18.39 1.34 -0.02
#